data_AF-A0A842WCA1-F1
#
_entry.id   AF-A0A842WCA1-F1
#
_cell.length_a   1.000
_cell.length_b   1.000
_cell.length_c   1.000
_cell.angle_alpha   90.00
_cell.angle_beta   90.00
_cell.angle_gamma   90.00
#
_symmetry.space_group_name_H-M   'P 1'
#
loop_
_entity.id
_entity.type
_entity.pdbx_description
1 polymer ?
#
loop_
_entity_poly.entity_id
_entity_poly.type
_entity_poly.pdbx_seq_one_letter_code
_entity_poly.pdbx_strand_id
1 'polypeptide(L)'
;MKKSLILILLLVLFTPCVLAEKDTIKLLALTESGGKRGVVVDLSLELKPGKERVFLETFPLTKIATQVSMRFAQQIACSEFDADCSGKDFFYTISAMPGIVGGPSAGAASAVLAAALVKGFPVRKDVAITGTINSGGVIGLVGGIDYKIKGAAKKNISLVLIPKGSRHYVSDGKTIDLVALGKSVDIDVVEVATLEEAFEYFTNTTVIHSNESIVLDPKYVYTMKAVALDLCKRNEDIQNLLVDLRKTRGKKSSNNENSAIEFTKKGKSAYNNNDFYSAASFCFRSNVMLKREYFSLKEYSKEEIKDAVKTIREKIDKLDSAVSNSSIDTISDLQAFMAVKERLSEAGHTLTKAENTADSTDASNILAYAEERYYSSVAWAKFFGLEGKRFHINQEKLKESCTSKISEAEERYNYVKSFLKADLSQTRNELDDAYTEMNNHDYVMCLFKAAKAKSEIDVILSAVGVSKDRVQEYIDLKLDIARFALFKSYKKDVFPMIGYSYYEYAKSLKNTDHYASLLFSEYALEFSTLDIYFTRAKTPSWSVDKESLFAFLTGIFIGIFILVIVLPASRFKGKK
;
A
#
# COMPACT_ATOMS: atom_id res chain seq x y z
N MET A 1 -36.74 -39.64 29.66
CA MET A 1 -36.55 -38.18 29.85
C MET A 1 -35.08 -37.75 29.94
N LYS A 2 -34.22 -38.38 30.76
CA LYS A 2 -32.79 -37.99 30.88
C LYS A 2 -31.96 -38.09 29.57
N LYS A 3 -32.24 -39.06 28.69
CA LYS A 3 -31.51 -39.23 27.41
C LYS A 3 -31.85 -38.14 26.36
N SER A 4 -33.10 -37.68 26.30
CA SER A 4 -33.48 -36.56 25.41
C SER A 4 -32.90 -35.22 25.87
N LEU A 5 -32.72 -35.03 27.18
CA LEU A 5 -32.12 -33.80 27.72
C LEU A 5 -30.63 -33.69 27.35
N ILE A 6 -29.90 -34.81 27.39
CA ILE A 6 -28.49 -34.89 26.98
C ILE A 6 -28.34 -34.68 25.46
N LEU A 7 -29.28 -35.19 24.67
CA LEU A 7 -29.30 -35.00 23.21
C LEU A 7 -29.53 -33.53 22.82
N ILE A 8 -30.43 -32.83 23.53
CA ILE A 8 -30.67 -31.39 23.32
C ILE A 8 -29.45 -30.57 23.78
N LEU A 9 -28.81 -30.94 24.90
CA LEU A 9 -27.60 -30.25 25.38
C LEU A 9 -26.41 -30.43 24.42
N LEU A 10 -26.26 -31.60 23.80
CA LEU A 10 -25.27 -31.86 22.76
C LEU A 10 -25.59 -31.11 21.47
N LEU A 11 -26.85 -30.99 21.06
CA LEU A 11 -27.26 -30.21 19.88
C LEU A 11 -27.03 -28.70 20.05
N VAL A 12 -27.14 -28.18 21.28
CA VAL A 12 -26.81 -26.78 21.61
C VAL A 12 -25.29 -26.56 21.65
N LEU A 13 -24.48 -27.58 21.95
CA LEU A 13 -23.01 -27.51 21.84
C LEU A 13 -22.51 -27.62 20.39
N PHE A 14 -23.35 -28.10 19.46
CA PHE A 14 -23.08 -28.19 18.03
C PHE A 14 -23.72 -27.07 17.20
N THR A 15 -24.36 -26.07 17.81
CA THR A 15 -24.72 -24.87 17.04
C THR A 15 -23.41 -24.22 16.61
N PRO A 16 -23.10 -24.11 15.30
CA PRO A 16 -21.99 -23.30 14.87
C PRO A 16 -22.21 -21.92 15.48
N CYS A 17 -21.19 -21.39 16.14
CA CYS A 17 -21.19 -20.00 16.56
C CYS A 17 -21.40 -19.22 15.26
N VAL A 18 -22.62 -18.72 15.05
CA VAL A 18 -22.96 -17.94 13.86
C VAL A 18 -22.06 -16.72 13.91
N LEU A 19 -20.97 -16.74 13.13
CA LEU A 19 -20.18 -15.56 12.87
C LEU A 19 -21.16 -14.50 12.38
N ALA A 20 -21.19 -13.35 13.04
CA ALA A 20 -22.09 -12.28 12.66
C ALA A 20 -21.76 -11.83 11.24
N GLU A 21 -22.54 -12.27 10.26
CA GLU A 21 -22.42 -11.86 8.85
C GLU A 21 -22.86 -10.40 8.64
N LYS A 22 -23.41 -9.78 9.69
CA LYS A 22 -23.94 -8.42 9.67
C LYS A 22 -23.69 -7.71 10.98
N ASP A 23 -23.26 -6.45 10.92
CA ASP A 23 -23.23 -5.55 12.07
C ASP A 23 -23.46 -4.10 11.64
N THR A 24 -23.65 -3.21 12.62
CA THR A 24 -23.97 -1.79 12.43
C THR A 24 -23.04 -0.89 13.26
N ILE A 25 -22.61 0.23 12.69
CA ILE A 25 -21.85 1.28 13.38
C ILE A 25 -22.56 2.64 13.26
N LYS A 26 -22.27 3.55 14.19
CA LYS A 26 -22.78 4.93 14.18
C LYS A 26 -21.87 5.84 13.34
N LEU A 27 -22.44 6.49 12.33
CA LEU A 27 -21.81 7.55 11.54
C LEU A 27 -22.13 8.93 12.12
N LEU A 28 -21.11 9.77 12.24
CA LEU A 28 -21.26 11.19 12.58
C LEU A 28 -21.28 12.04 11.31
N ALA A 29 -22.41 12.68 11.03
CA ALA A 29 -22.63 13.46 9.82
C ALA A 29 -23.11 14.89 10.13
N LEU A 30 -23.20 15.73 9.10
CA LEU A 30 -23.72 17.10 9.17
C LEU A 30 -24.98 17.24 8.32
N THR A 31 -25.85 18.16 8.70
CA THR A 31 -27.02 18.55 7.88
C THR A 31 -26.76 19.86 7.14
N GLU A 32 -27.24 19.95 5.89
CA GLU A 32 -27.25 21.19 5.08
C GLU A 32 -28.49 22.06 5.38
N SER A 33 -29.63 21.46 5.73
CA SER A 33 -30.89 22.19 5.93
C SER A 33 -31.00 22.86 7.31
N GLY A 34 -31.02 24.19 7.32
CA GLY A 34 -31.29 25.03 8.51
C GLY A 34 -30.07 25.33 9.40
N GLY A 35 -28.85 25.20 8.88
CA GLY A 35 -27.59 25.46 9.59
C GLY A 35 -26.77 24.18 9.86
N LYS A 36 -25.47 24.35 10.14
CA LYS A 36 -24.55 23.24 10.47
C LYS A 36 -24.95 22.60 11.80
N ARG A 37 -25.52 21.40 11.76
CA ARG A 37 -25.81 20.59 12.95
C ARG A 37 -25.27 19.18 12.76
N GLY A 38 -24.72 18.62 13.82
CA GLY A 38 -24.32 17.21 13.85
C GLY A 38 -25.52 16.29 14.00
N VAL A 39 -25.49 15.18 13.27
CA VAL A 39 -26.48 14.10 13.33
C VAL A 39 -25.77 12.76 13.37
N VAL A 40 -26.44 11.76 13.95
CA VAL A 40 -25.97 10.38 14.02
C VAL A 40 -26.83 9.53 13.10
N VAL A 41 -26.19 8.74 12.25
CA VAL A 41 -26.82 7.87 11.24
C VAL A 41 -26.27 6.46 11.40
N ASP A 42 -27.07 5.45 11.11
CA ASP A 42 -26.62 4.06 11.17
C ASP A 42 -26.05 3.63 9.81
N LEU A 43 -24.88 3.00 9.84
CA LEU A 43 -24.29 2.28 8.73
C LEU A 43 -24.25 0.81 9.08
N SER A 44 -24.94 -0.03 8.31
CA SER A 44 -24.81 -1.48 8.42
C SER A 44 -23.95 -2.04 7.30
N LEU A 45 -23.23 -3.11 7.59
CA LEU A 45 -22.50 -3.92 6.63
C LEU A 45 -22.97 -5.36 6.74
N GLU A 46 -23.21 -5.99 5.60
CA GLU A 46 -23.50 -7.42 5.49
C GLU A 46 -22.50 -8.08 4.53
N LEU A 47 -21.86 -9.16 4.97
CA LEU A 47 -20.92 -9.96 4.15
C LEU A 47 -21.67 -11.12 3.51
N LYS A 48 -21.49 -11.33 2.21
CA LYS A 48 -22.05 -12.47 1.47
C LYS A 48 -20.98 -13.20 0.66
N PRO A 49 -21.12 -14.51 0.39
CA PRO A 49 -20.27 -15.19 -0.57
C PRO A 49 -20.26 -14.45 -1.91
N GLY A 50 -19.06 -14.17 -2.45
CA GLY A 50 -18.91 -13.22 -3.53
C GLY A 50 -17.51 -13.17 -4.15
N LYS A 51 -17.23 -12.06 -4.85
CA LYS A 51 -15.99 -11.81 -5.59
C LYS A 51 -15.36 -10.48 -5.18
N GLU A 52 -15.35 -10.20 -3.87
CA GLU A 52 -14.76 -8.98 -3.30
C GLU A 52 -15.39 -7.67 -3.80
N ARG A 53 -16.70 -7.69 -4.12
CA ARG A 53 -17.41 -6.52 -4.64
C ARG A 53 -17.98 -5.69 -3.51
N VAL A 54 -17.97 -4.37 -3.68
CA VAL A 54 -18.56 -3.41 -2.74
C VAL A 54 -19.85 -2.85 -3.32
N PHE A 55 -20.94 -3.01 -2.57
CA PHE A 55 -22.26 -2.46 -2.86
C PHE A 55 -22.62 -1.43 -1.81
N LEU A 56 -23.27 -0.35 -2.24
CA LEU A 56 -23.80 0.67 -1.33
C LEU A 56 -25.26 0.95 -1.68
N GLU A 57 -26.13 0.61 -0.74
CA GLU A 57 -27.53 1.00 -0.74
C GLU A 57 -27.70 2.25 0.13
N THR A 58 -28.29 3.31 -0.44
CA THR A 58 -28.55 4.54 0.31
C THR A 58 -29.96 5.08 0.09
N PHE A 59 -30.59 5.54 1.16
CA PHE A 59 -31.77 6.40 1.11
C PHE A 59 -31.57 7.63 2.00
N PRO A 60 -31.66 8.87 1.46
CA PRO A 60 -31.73 9.24 0.04
C PRO A 60 -30.40 8.96 -0.70
N LEU A 61 -30.33 9.31 -2.00
CA LEU A 61 -29.10 9.20 -2.80
C LEU A 61 -27.92 9.96 -2.17
N THR A 62 -26.73 9.37 -2.25
CA THR A 62 -25.49 9.92 -1.67
C THR A 62 -24.50 10.42 -2.72
N LYS A 63 -23.53 11.25 -2.29
CA LYS A 63 -22.44 11.77 -3.15
C LYS A 63 -21.42 10.68 -3.47
N ILE A 64 -20.70 10.83 -4.58
CA ILE A 64 -19.62 9.90 -5.02
C ILE A 64 -18.59 9.64 -3.92
N ALA A 65 -18.23 10.67 -3.13
CA ALA A 65 -17.27 10.55 -2.04
C ALA A 65 -17.64 9.47 -1.00
N THR A 66 -18.94 9.27 -0.72
CA THR A 66 -19.40 8.23 0.19
C THR A 66 -19.18 6.84 -0.41
N GLN A 67 -19.44 6.67 -1.71
CA GLN A 67 -19.23 5.40 -2.41
C GLN A 67 -17.75 5.00 -2.42
N VAL A 68 -16.86 5.96 -2.73
CA VAL A 68 -15.41 5.75 -2.68
C VAL A 68 -14.95 5.37 -1.27
N SER A 69 -15.52 6.01 -0.24
CA SER A 69 -15.17 5.70 1.16
C SER A 69 -15.46 4.24 1.54
N MET A 70 -16.55 3.65 1.03
CA MET A 70 -16.87 2.23 1.29
C MET A 70 -15.88 1.28 0.61
N ARG A 71 -15.41 1.64 -0.59
CA ARG A 71 -14.39 0.87 -1.32
C ARG A 71 -13.04 0.94 -0.61
N PHE A 72 -12.62 2.13 -0.20
CA PHE A 72 -11.38 2.29 0.57
C PHE A 72 -11.46 1.55 1.91
N ALA A 73 -12.58 1.65 2.61
CA ALA A 73 -12.81 0.94 3.86
C ALA A 73 -12.63 -0.58 3.70
N GLN A 74 -13.21 -1.17 2.64
CA GLN A 74 -13.02 -2.59 2.35
C GLN A 74 -11.54 -2.91 2.05
N GLN A 75 -10.92 -2.21 1.10
CA GLN A 75 -9.52 -2.45 0.69
C GLN A 75 -8.55 -2.36 1.89
N ILE A 76 -8.70 -1.31 2.70
CA ILE A 76 -7.80 -1.01 3.83
C ILE A 76 -8.06 -1.99 4.97
N ALA A 77 -9.31 -2.31 5.30
CA ALA A 77 -9.61 -3.31 6.32
C ALA A 77 -9.03 -4.68 5.96
N CYS A 78 -9.17 -5.12 4.70
CA CYS A 78 -8.62 -6.40 4.24
C CYS A 78 -7.08 -6.41 4.30
N SER A 79 -6.44 -5.32 3.85
CA SER A 79 -4.98 -5.15 3.87
C SER A 79 -4.39 -5.09 5.29
N GLU A 80 -4.87 -4.15 6.13
CA GLU A 80 -4.29 -3.89 7.47
C GLU A 80 -4.47 -5.08 8.40
N PHE A 81 -5.59 -5.80 8.28
CA PHE A 81 -5.87 -6.95 9.12
C PHE A 81 -5.43 -8.30 8.53
N ASP A 82 -4.81 -8.35 7.34
CA ASP A 82 -4.44 -9.62 6.67
C ASP A 82 -5.63 -10.56 6.54
N ALA A 83 -6.77 -10.01 6.11
CA ALA A 83 -8.03 -10.70 6.14
C ALA A 83 -8.38 -11.16 4.71
N ASP A 84 -8.69 -12.44 4.55
CA ASP A 84 -9.10 -12.96 3.24
C ASP A 84 -10.52 -12.49 2.90
N CYS A 85 -10.58 -11.54 1.97
CA CYS A 85 -11.80 -10.93 1.45
C CYS A 85 -12.19 -11.44 0.06
N SER A 86 -11.34 -12.24 -0.60
CA SER A 86 -11.48 -12.64 -2.01
C SER A 86 -12.78 -13.40 -2.33
N GLY A 87 -13.36 -14.07 -1.34
CA GLY A 87 -14.61 -14.81 -1.44
C GLY A 87 -15.85 -14.10 -0.89
N LYS A 88 -15.77 -12.79 -0.59
CA LYS A 88 -16.84 -12.07 0.13
C LYS A 88 -17.23 -10.76 -0.55
N ASP A 89 -18.50 -10.54 -0.81
CA ASP A 89 -19.05 -9.24 -1.20
C ASP A 89 -19.50 -8.45 0.04
N PHE A 90 -19.35 -7.13 -0.02
CA PHE A 90 -19.62 -6.19 1.06
C PHE A 90 -20.84 -5.33 0.72
N PHE A 91 -21.95 -5.53 1.44
CA PHE A 91 -23.19 -4.78 1.26
C PHE A 91 -23.34 -3.73 2.36
N TYR A 92 -23.00 -2.48 2.04
CA TYR A 92 -23.22 -1.36 2.93
C TYR A 92 -24.62 -0.78 2.74
N THR A 93 -25.30 -0.48 3.84
CA THR A 93 -26.61 0.20 3.82
C THR A 93 -26.57 1.43 4.72
N ILE A 94 -26.98 2.58 4.18
CA ILE A 94 -27.12 3.84 4.91
C ILE A 94 -28.56 4.34 4.74
N SER A 95 -29.28 4.52 5.84
CA SER A 95 -30.61 5.14 5.84
C SER A 95 -30.59 6.42 6.68
N ALA A 96 -30.85 7.54 6.02
CA ALA A 96 -30.67 8.89 6.53
C ALA A 96 -31.90 9.77 6.22
N MET A 97 -32.11 10.81 7.02
CA MET A 97 -33.05 11.88 6.65
C MET A 97 -32.51 12.69 5.46
N PRO A 98 -33.39 13.26 4.61
CA PRO A 98 -32.97 14.19 3.56
C PRO A 98 -32.12 15.36 4.08
N GLY A 99 -31.16 15.81 3.29
CA GLY A 99 -30.28 16.95 3.62
C GLY A 99 -29.04 16.61 4.43
N ILE A 100 -28.70 15.32 4.62
CA ILE A 100 -27.43 14.89 5.20
C ILE A 100 -26.30 15.01 4.18
N VAL A 101 -25.17 15.59 4.61
CA VAL A 101 -23.97 15.77 3.79
C VAL A 101 -23.29 14.43 3.58
N GLY A 102 -23.34 13.91 2.35
CA GLY A 102 -22.44 12.87 1.88
C GLY A 102 -21.01 13.39 1.78
N GLY A 103 -20.03 12.61 2.23
CA GLY A 103 -18.62 13.03 2.25
C GLY A 103 -17.69 11.92 2.75
N PRO A 104 -16.37 12.13 2.70
CA PRO A 104 -15.39 11.11 3.03
C PRO A 104 -15.30 10.76 4.52
N SER A 105 -15.99 11.52 5.39
CA SER A 105 -15.86 11.38 6.84
C SER A 105 -16.49 10.11 7.44
N ALA A 106 -17.13 9.29 6.61
CA ALA A 106 -17.61 7.96 6.99
C ALA A 106 -16.53 6.88 6.84
N GLY A 107 -15.41 7.17 6.16
CA GLY A 107 -14.39 6.19 5.80
C GLY A 107 -13.83 5.41 6.99
N ALA A 108 -13.44 6.10 8.07
CA ALA A 108 -12.89 5.44 9.25
C ALA A 108 -13.90 4.52 9.93
N ALA A 109 -15.16 4.96 10.06
CA ALA A 109 -16.22 4.14 10.65
C ALA A 109 -16.53 2.90 9.79
N SER A 110 -16.60 3.07 8.47
CA SER A 110 -16.79 1.96 7.53
C SER A 110 -15.65 0.95 7.60
N ALA A 111 -14.41 1.43 7.71
CA ALA A 111 -13.22 0.57 7.78
C ALA A 111 -13.20 -0.24 9.09
N VAL A 112 -13.54 0.38 10.23
CA VAL A 112 -13.66 -0.32 11.51
C VAL A 112 -14.74 -1.40 11.41
N LEU A 113 -15.91 -1.06 10.85
CA LEU A 113 -17.00 -2.02 10.68
C LEU A 113 -16.57 -3.20 9.80
N ALA A 114 -15.93 -2.93 8.65
CA ALA A 114 -15.40 -3.95 7.76
C ALA A 114 -14.37 -4.85 8.45
N ALA A 115 -13.39 -4.26 9.15
CA ALA A 115 -12.37 -5.00 9.88
C ALA A 115 -13.00 -5.90 10.96
N ALA A 116 -13.95 -5.36 11.73
CA ALA A 116 -14.63 -6.08 12.80
C ALA A 116 -15.41 -7.29 12.26
N LEU A 117 -16.23 -7.11 11.22
CA LEU A 117 -16.96 -8.24 10.62
C LEU A 117 -16.03 -9.30 10.02
N VAL A 118 -15.02 -8.90 9.24
CA VAL A 118 -14.13 -9.86 8.58
C VAL A 118 -13.30 -10.65 9.62
N LYS A 119 -12.99 -10.03 10.77
CA LYS A 119 -12.31 -10.68 11.89
C LYS A 119 -13.25 -11.34 12.91
N GLY A 120 -14.56 -11.21 12.75
CA GLY A 120 -15.55 -11.84 13.63
C GLY A 120 -15.66 -11.19 15.02
N PHE A 121 -15.35 -9.90 15.14
CA PHE A 121 -15.51 -9.14 16.39
C PHE A 121 -16.78 -8.28 16.38
N PRO A 122 -17.53 -8.23 17.49
CA PRO A 122 -18.68 -7.33 17.60
C PRO A 122 -18.23 -5.86 17.74
N VAL A 123 -18.99 -4.95 17.14
CA VAL A 123 -18.72 -3.51 17.23
C VAL A 123 -19.51 -2.87 18.37
N ARG A 124 -18.83 -2.15 19.27
CA ARG A 124 -19.45 -1.34 20.32
C ARG A 124 -20.40 -0.26 19.75
N LYS A 125 -21.58 -0.12 20.37
CA LYS A 125 -22.63 0.81 19.93
C LYS A 125 -22.59 2.17 20.63
N ASP A 126 -21.82 2.26 21.71
CA ASP A 126 -21.59 3.46 22.52
C ASP A 126 -20.38 4.28 22.06
N VAL A 127 -19.62 3.78 21.08
CA VAL A 127 -18.48 4.46 20.46
C VAL A 127 -18.86 4.95 19.08
N ALA A 128 -18.42 6.15 18.72
CA ALA A 128 -18.53 6.69 17.38
C ALA A 128 -17.17 7.24 16.90
N ILE A 129 -16.98 7.33 15.59
CA ILE A 129 -15.76 7.87 15.00
C ILE A 129 -16.08 8.79 13.83
N THR A 130 -15.25 9.81 13.62
CA THR A 130 -15.25 10.59 12.38
C THR A 130 -13.84 10.72 11.83
N GLY A 131 -13.70 10.60 10.51
CA GLY A 131 -12.40 10.65 9.84
C GLY A 131 -12.49 10.05 8.44
N THR A 132 -11.57 10.44 7.56
CA THR A 132 -11.35 9.68 6.32
C THR A 132 -10.56 8.41 6.65
N ILE A 133 -10.41 7.52 5.66
CA ILE A 133 -9.50 6.38 5.76
C ILE A 133 -8.60 6.38 4.52
N ASN A 134 -7.28 6.39 4.75
CA ASN A 134 -6.24 6.51 3.72
C ASN A 134 -5.28 5.31 3.77
N SER A 135 -4.33 5.24 2.82
CA SER A 135 -3.35 4.16 2.73
C SER A 135 -2.64 3.87 4.07
N GLY A 136 -2.52 2.59 4.40
CA GLY A 136 -1.87 2.13 5.62
C GLY A 136 -2.71 2.35 6.88
N GLY A 137 -4.05 2.37 6.73
CA GLY A 137 -4.97 2.53 7.85
C GLY A 137 -5.04 3.94 8.44
N VAL A 138 -4.43 4.97 7.84
CA VAL A 138 -4.40 6.33 8.42
C VAL A 138 -5.79 6.94 8.47
N ILE A 139 -6.16 7.44 9.64
CA ILE A 139 -7.40 8.19 9.85
C ILE A 139 -7.14 9.67 9.59
N GLY A 140 -7.70 10.18 8.49
CA GLY A 140 -7.46 11.56 8.02
C GLY A 140 -8.46 12.59 8.54
N LEU A 141 -8.08 13.86 8.42
CA LEU A 141 -8.81 15.02 8.94
C LEU A 141 -10.13 15.26 8.21
N VAL A 142 -11.13 15.76 8.94
CA VAL A 142 -12.47 16.05 8.41
C VAL A 142 -13.04 17.34 9.00
N GLY A 143 -13.99 17.94 8.30
CA GLY A 143 -14.67 19.15 8.77
C GLY A 143 -15.80 18.89 9.77
N GLY A 144 -16.10 19.93 10.55
CA GLY A 144 -17.25 20.07 11.46
C GLY A 144 -17.26 19.07 12.63
N ILE A 145 -16.08 18.78 13.18
CA ILE A 145 -15.93 17.81 14.28
C ILE A 145 -16.64 18.29 15.55
N ASP A 146 -16.58 19.59 15.84
CA ASP A 146 -17.29 20.24 16.94
C ASP A 146 -18.82 20.03 16.86
N TYR A 147 -19.40 20.20 15.66
CA TYR A 147 -20.82 19.96 15.42
C TYR A 147 -21.17 18.47 15.57
N LYS A 148 -20.30 17.57 15.09
CA LYS A 148 -20.46 16.12 15.18
C LYS A 148 -20.43 15.61 16.63
N ILE A 149 -19.51 16.11 17.47
CA ILE A 149 -19.44 15.79 18.90
C ILE A 149 -20.73 16.22 19.60
N LYS A 150 -21.20 17.46 19.36
CA LYS A 150 -22.49 17.94 19.90
C LYS A 150 -23.70 17.13 19.41
N GLY A 151 -23.62 16.56 18.21
CA GLY A 151 -24.64 15.66 17.68
C GLY A 151 -24.62 14.29 18.37
N ALA A 152 -23.43 13.75 18.64
CA ALA A 152 -23.23 12.50 19.37
C ALA A 152 -23.80 12.58 20.80
N ALA A 153 -23.62 13.71 21.50
CA ALA A 153 -24.09 13.92 22.88
C ALA A 153 -25.61 13.82 23.05
N LYS A 154 -26.36 13.97 21.95
CA LYS A 154 -27.82 13.83 21.94
C LYS A 154 -28.29 12.39 21.73
N LYS A 155 -27.35 11.43 21.73
CA LYS A 155 -27.56 9.99 21.53
C LYS A 155 -26.79 9.23 22.60
N ASN A 156 -27.03 7.92 22.71
CA ASN A 156 -26.35 7.03 23.66
C ASN A 156 -24.90 6.74 23.24
N ILE A 157 -24.12 7.76 22.93
CA ILE A 157 -22.69 7.67 22.58
C ILE A 157 -21.90 8.26 23.75
N SER A 158 -21.04 7.46 24.35
CA SER A 158 -20.17 7.83 25.48
C SER A 158 -18.78 8.28 25.01
N LEU A 159 -18.32 7.78 23.85
CA LEU A 159 -16.98 8.00 23.33
C LEU A 159 -17.00 8.39 21.85
N VAL A 160 -16.29 9.46 21.50
CA VAL A 160 -16.06 9.88 20.11
C VAL A 160 -14.58 9.86 19.79
N LEU A 161 -14.20 9.05 18.81
CA LEU A 161 -12.85 9.02 18.24
C LEU A 161 -12.76 10.08 17.13
N ILE A 162 -11.70 10.88 17.18
CA ILE A 162 -11.41 11.95 16.21
C ILE A 162 -10.02 11.74 15.61
N PRO A 163 -9.73 12.26 14.39
CA PRO A 163 -8.43 12.04 13.77
C PRO A 163 -7.33 12.70 14.61
N LYS A 164 -6.20 12.02 14.74
CA LYS A 164 -5.04 12.54 15.48
C LYS A 164 -4.65 13.92 14.97
N GLY A 165 -4.50 14.83 15.92
CA GLY A 165 -4.18 16.20 15.64
C GLY A 165 -5.37 17.14 15.50
N SER A 166 -6.59 16.65 15.66
CA SER A 166 -7.80 17.48 15.61
C SER A 166 -8.13 18.15 16.94
N ARG A 167 -7.45 17.86 18.05
CA ARG A 167 -7.81 18.39 19.38
C ARG A 167 -8.01 19.90 19.38
N HIS A 168 -7.07 20.66 18.83
CA HIS A 168 -7.17 22.11 18.69
C HIS A 168 -7.75 22.44 17.31
N TYR A 169 -9.08 22.46 17.21
CA TYR A 169 -9.80 22.57 15.95
C TYR A 169 -10.22 24.02 15.68
N VAL A 170 -9.96 24.53 14.48
CA VAL A 170 -10.42 25.86 14.07
C VAL A 170 -11.83 25.77 13.49
N SER A 171 -12.80 26.33 14.20
CA SER A 171 -14.20 26.43 13.76
C SER A 171 -14.63 27.89 13.77
N ASP A 172 -15.13 28.38 12.64
CA ASP A 172 -15.63 29.75 12.48
C ASP A 172 -14.67 30.84 13.01
N GLY A 173 -13.37 30.67 12.73
CA GLY A 173 -12.30 31.61 13.12
C GLY A 173 -11.82 31.50 14.57
N LYS A 174 -12.31 30.52 15.34
CA LYS A 174 -11.92 30.30 16.74
C LYS A 174 -11.32 28.90 16.92
N THR A 175 -10.25 28.81 17.70
CA THR A 175 -9.68 27.53 18.12
C THR A 175 -10.49 26.97 19.28
N ILE A 176 -10.96 25.73 19.14
CA ILE A 176 -11.74 24.99 20.12
C ILE A 176 -10.92 23.77 20.56
N ASP A 177 -10.77 23.54 21.86
CA ASP A 177 -10.29 22.26 22.39
C ASP A 177 -11.45 21.25 22.35
N LEU A 178 -11.40 20.30 21.42
CA LEU A 178 -12.45 19.30 21.22
C LEU A 178 -12.58 18.32 22.39
N VAL A 179 -11.50 18.09 23.15
CA VAL A 179 -11.55 17.25 24.35
C VAL A 179 -12.29 17.98 25.47
N ALA A 180 -12.03 19.28 25.64
CA ALA A 180 -12.77 20.11 26.58
C ALA A 180 -14.25 20.26 26.17
N LEU A 181 -14.52 20.40 24.87
CA LEU A 181 -15.87 20.42 24.33
C LEU A 181 -16.62 19.11 24.65
N GLY A 182 -16.00 17.96 24.40
CA GLY A 182 -16.57 16.64 24.74
C GLY A 182 -17.02 16.57 26.20
N LYS A 183 -16.11 16.91 27.12
CA LYS A 183 -16.42 16.95 28.56
C LYS A 183 -17.59 17.87 28.90
N SER A 184 -17.72 19.01 28.22
CA SER A 184 -18.84 19.94 28.46
C SER A 184 -20.21 19.41 28.02
N VAL A 185 -20.23 18.35 27.21
CA VAL A 185 -21.45 17.68 26.71
C VAL A 185 -21.52 16.20 27.12
N ASP A 186 -20.77 15.82 28.17
CA ASP A 186 -20.74 14.46 28.74
C ASP A 186 -20.32 13.36 27.74
N ILE A 187 -19.32 13.65 26.92
CA ILE A 187 -18.69 12.70 25.98
C ILE A 187 -17.18 12.69 26.15
N ASP A 188 -16.61 11.49 26.22
CA ASP A 188 -15.16 11.32 26.09
C ASP A 188 -14.74 11.47 24.63
N VAL A 189 -13.65 12.20 24.39
CA VAL A 189 -13.11 12.44 23.06
C VAL A 189 -11.65 12.01 23.04
N VAL A 190 -11.30 11.13 22.10
CA VAL A 190 -9.96 10.56 21.96
C VAL A 190 -9.45 10.75 20.53
N GLU A 191 -8.19 11.17 20.41
CA GLU A 191 -7.49 11.26 19.14
C GLU A 191 -6.94 9.89 18.74
N VAL A 192 -7.22 9.44 17.52
CA VAL A 192 -6.71 8.18 16.95
C VAL A 192 -6.04 8.42 15.61
N ALA A 193 -4.93 7.73 15.35
CA ALA A 193 -4.13 7.88 14.15
C ALA A 193 -4.41 6.82 13.09
N THR A 194 -4.69 5.58 13.50
CA THR A 194 -4.80 4.43 12.59
C THR A 194 -6.06 3.60 12.82
N LEU A 195 -6.38 2.79 11.83
CA LEU A 195 -7.49 1.86 11.86
C LEU A 195 -7.35 0.83 12.99
N GLU A 196 -6.14 0.35 13.26
CA GLU A 196 -5.87 -0.58 14.37
C GLU A 196 -6.22 0.06 15.71
N GLU A 197 -5.76 1.28 15.97
CA GLU A 197 -6.06 2.01 17.21
C GLU A 197 -7.58 2.20 17.37
N ALA A 198 -8.27 2.62 16.31
CA ALA A 198 -9.72 2.73 16.34
C ALA A 198 -10.41 1.38 16.58
N PHE A 199 -9.91 0.31 15.95
CA PHE A 199 -10.44 -1.04 16.10
C PHE A 199 -10.37 -1.53 17.56
N GLU A 200 -9.30 -1.23 18.29
CA GLU A 200 -9.18 -1.57 19.72
C GLU A 200 -10.31 -0.94 20.55
N TYR A 201 -10.58 0.35 20.34
CA TYR A 201 -11.67 1.05 21.03
C TYR A 201 -13.04 0.47 20.73
N PHE A 202 -13.28 0.00 19.50
CA PHE A 202 -14.57 -0.55 19.09
C PHE A 202 -14.79 -2.01 19.48
N THR A 203 -13.73 -2.78 19.69
CA THR A 203 -13.81 -4.23 19.92
C THR A 203 -13.36 -4.64 21.33
N ASN A 204 -12.77 -3.72 22.11
CA ASN A 204 -12.09 -4.00 23.38
C ASN A 204 -11.01 -5.09 23.25
N THR A 205 -10.40 -5.20 22.07
CA THR A 205 -9.26 -6.09 21.82
C THR A 205 -7.98 -5.27 21.79
N THR A 206 -6.85 -5.92 22.06
CA THR A 206 -5.54 -5.31 21.88
C THR A 206 -4.94 -5.87 20.60
N VAL A 207 -4.63 -4.99 19.65
CA VAL A 207 -3.84 -5.32 18.48
C VAL A 207 -2.38 -5.30 18.91
N ILE A 208 -1.71 -6.45 18.84
CA ILE A 208 -0.31 -6.55 19.26
C ILE A 208 0.56 -5.80 18.23
N HIS A 209 0.96 -4.58 18.57
CA HIS A 209 1.99 -3.85 17.85
C HIS A 209 3.37 -4.36 18.28
N SER A 210 4.03 -5.09 17.38
CA SER A 210 5.41 -5.52 17.61
C SER A 210 6.39 -4.38 17.36
N ASN A 211 7.22 -4.08 18.36
CA ASN A 211 8.39 -3.21 18.23
C ASN A 211 9.67 -3.98 17.84
N GLU A 212 9.54 -5.25 17.43
CA GLU A 212 10.69 -6.03 16.98
C GLU A 212 11.31 -5.40 15.73
N SER A 213 12.64 -5.36 15.71
CA SER A 213 13.41 -4.92 14.54
C SER A 213 13.34 -5.96 13.42
N ILE A 214 13.21 -5.49 12.18
CA ILE A 214 13.32 -6.34 10.99
C ILE A 214 14.77 -6.85 10.92
N VAL A 215 14.96 -8.17 10.98
CA VAL A 215 16.27 -8.78 10.73
C VAL A 215 16.43 -8.91 9.22
N LEU A 216 17.38 -8.17 8.66
CA LEU A 216 17.62 -8.16 7.23
C LEU A 216 18.23 -9.49 6.77
N ASP A 217 17.77 -9.96 5.60
CA ASP A 217 18.41 -11.08 4.93
C ASP A 217 19.87 -10.72 4.62
N PRO A 218 20.86 -11.49 5.11
CA PRO A 218 22.27 -11.27 4.80
C PRO A 218 22.57 -11.17 3.30
N LYS A 219 21.83 -11.90 2.45
CA LYS A 219 21.96 -11.82 0.99
C LYS A 219 21.49 -10.48 0.47
N TYR A 220 20.36 -9.97 0.95
CA TYR A 220 19.91 -8.61 0.60
C TYR A 220 20.98 -7.58 0.99
N VAL A 221 21.48 -7.64 2.23
CA VAL A 221 22.50 -6.71 2.72
C VAL A 221 23.76 -6.78 1.86
N TYR A 222 24.25 -7.98 1.56
CA TYR A 222 25.42 -8.20 0.72
C TYR A 222 25.22 -7.64 -0.70
N THR A 223 24.09 -7.95 -1.34
CA THR A 223 23.80 -7.48 -2.70
C THR A 223 23.60 -5.97 -2.73
N MET A 224 22.87 -5.39 -1.78
CA MET A 224 22.67 -3.94 -1.70
C MET A 224 23.99 -3.21 -1.43
N LYS A 225 24.87 -3.77 -0.59
CA LYS A 225 26.23 -3.25 -0.40
C LYS A 225 27.03 -3.26 -1.71
N ALA A 226 26.93 -4.33 -2.51
CA ALA A 226 27.60 -4.43 -3.81
C ALA A 226 27.03 -3.44 -4.83
N VAL A 227 25.71 -3.23 -4.86
CA VAL A 227 25.05 -2.22 -5.72
C VAL A 227 25.48 -0.81 -5.33
N ALA A 228 25.51 -0.50 -4.03
CA ALA A 228 25.97 0.79 -3.55
C ALA A 228 27.44 1.03 -3.90
N LEU A 229 28.28 0.01 -3.76
CA LEU A 229 29.70 0.09 -4.12
C LEU A 229 29.89 0.38 -5.62
N ASP A 230 29.20 -0.34 -6.51
CA ASP A 230 29.27 -0.12 -7.95
C ASP A 230 28.87 1.32 -8.31
N LEU A 231 27.74 1.78 -7.80
CA LEU A 231 27.23 3.12 -8.09
C LEU A 231 28.13 4.21 -7.51
N CYS A 232 28.71 4.02 -6.32
CA CYS A 232 29.62 5.01 -5.73
C CYS A 232 31.01 5.00 -6.38
N LYS A 233 31.51 3.83 -6.81
CA LYS A 233 32.76 3.73 -7.58
C LYS A 233 32.63 4.44 -8.93
N ARG A 234 31.47 4.32 -9.56
CA ARG A 234 31.13 5.03 -10.79
C ARG A 234 31.30 6.56 -10.67
N ASN A 235 31.04 7.14 -9.49
CA ASN A 235 31.30 8.57 -9.25
C ASN A 235 32.78 8.91 -9.43
N GLU A 236 33.66 8.09 -8.84
CA GLU A 236 35.11 8.30 -8.86
C GLU A 236 35.66 8.16 -10.28
N ASP A 237 35.17 7.16 -11.03
CA ASP A 237 35.53 6.96 -12.43
C ASP A 237 35.15 8.18 -13.29
N ILE A 238 33.94 8.73 -13.13
CA ILE A 238 33.50 9.91 -13.88
C ILE A 238 34.25 11.17 -13.45
N GLN A 239 34.53 11.34 -12.16
CA GLN A 239 35.32 12.47 -11.64
C GLN A 239 36.74 12.48 -12.23
N ASN A 240 37.39 11.32 -12.31
CA ASN A 240 38.72 11.22 -12.91
C ASN A 240 38.70 11.64 -14.39
N LEU A 241 37.71 11.15 -15.15
CA LEU A 241 37.51 11.56 -16.56
C LEU A 241 37.26 13.08 -16.70
N LEU A 242 36.48 13.67 -15.78
CA LEU A 242 36.20 15.10 -15.75
C LEU A 242 37.46 15.93 -15.47
N VAL A 243 38.28 15.52 -14.51
CA VAL A 243 39.52 16.23 -14.16
C VAL A 243 40.46 16.27 -15.37
N ASP A 244 40.62 15.17 -16.07
CA ASP A 244 41.50 15.10 -17.24
C ASP A 244 40.96 15.93 -18.42
N LEU A 245 39.65 15.84 -18.67
CA LEU A 245 39.00 16.62 -19.74
C LEU A 245 39.05 18.13 -19.46
N ARG A 246 38.90 18.53 -18.20
CA ARG A 246 39.01 19.94 -17.76
C ARG A 246 40.40 20.51 -17.95
N LYS A 247 41.44 19.77 -17.55
CA LYS A 247 42.83 20.18 -17.77
C LYS A 247 43.08 20.42 -19.26
N THR A 248 42.59 19.51 -20.10
CA THR A 248 42.74 19.59 -21.55
C THR A 248 41.97 20.78 -22.15
N ARG A 249 40.77 21.10 -21.65
CA ARG A 249 39.91 22.19 -22.16
C ARG A 249 40.13 23.54 -21.46
N GLY A 250 41.00 23.62 -20.45
CA GLY A 250 41.26 24.83 -19.67
C GLY A 250 40.06 25.36 -18.86
N LYS A 251 39.11 24.50 -18.47
CA LYS A 251 37.88 24.90 -17.73
C LYS A 251 37.97 24.59 -16.23
N LYS A 252 37.32 25.43 -15.40
CA LYS A 252 37.23 25.28 -13.93
C LYS A 252 35.99 24.50 -13.48
N SER A 253 36.04 24.07 -12.20
CA SER A 253 34.92 24.06 -11.22
C SER A 253 33.54 24.57 -11.68
N SER A 254 32.53 23.75 -12.00
CA SER A 254 31.15 24.21 -12.18
C SER A 254 30.37 24.03 -10.88
N ASN A 255 29.33 24.84 -10.66
CA ASN A 255 28.48 24.72 -9.47
C ASN A 255 27.72 23.38 -9.44
N ASN A 256 27.36 22.86 -10.61
CA ASN A 256 26.71 21.56 -10.75
C ASN A 256 27.65 20.42 -10.34
N GLU A 257 28.92 20.48 -10.74
CA GLU A 257 29.91 19.50 -10.32
C GLU A 257 30.17 19.56 -8.81
N ASN A 258 30.26 20.76 -8.23
CA ASN A 258 30.39 20.92 -6.78
C ASN A 258 29.18 20.34 -6.05
N SER A 259 27.97 20.55 -6.57
CA SER A 259 26.74 19.96 -6.03
C SER A 259 26.73 18.43 -6.15
N ALA A 260 27.29 17.87 -7.23
CA ALA A 260 27.45 16.43 -7.39
C ALA A 260 28.45 15.86 -6.38
N ILE A 261 29.54 16.57 -6.08
CA ILE A 261 30.51 16.19 -5.04
C ILE A 261 29.83 16.14 -3.66
N GLU A 262 28.91 17.05 -3.35
CA GLU A 262 28.13 16.98 -2.10
C GLU A 262 27.27 15.70 -2.03
N PHE A 263 26.62 15.29 -3.13
CA PHE A 263 25.92 14.00 -3.18
C PHE A 263 26.87 12.80 -3.06
N THR A 264 28.08 12.89 -3.62
CA THR A 264 29.12 11.86 -3.41
C THR A 264 29.47 11.72 -1.92
N LYS A 265 29.65 12.84 -1.20
CA LYS A 265 29.91 12.82 0.25
C LYS A 265 28.75 12.19 1.03
N LYS A 266 27.51 12.56 0.71
CA LYS A 266 26.31 11.94 1.30
C LYS A 266 26.26 10.43 1.05
N GLY A 267 26.57 9.99 -0.17
CA GLY A 267 26.65 8.58 -0.53
C GLY A 267 27.70 7.82 0.29
N LYS A 268 28.91 8.36 0.42
CA LYS A 268 29.99 7.78 1.25
C LYS A 268 29.59 7.71 2.73
N SER A 269 28.96 8.76 3.26
CA SER A 269 28.48 8.78 4.65
C SER A 269 27.39 7.73 4.88
N ALA A 270 26.41 7.61 3.98
CA ALA A 270 25.35 6.61 4.08
C ALA A 270 25.92 5.18 4.01
N TYR A 271 26.88 4.94 3.12
CA TYR A 271 27.55 3.64 2.99
C TYR A 271 28.26 3.24 4.29
N ASN A 272 29.00 4.17 4.90
CA ASN A 272 29.71 3.92 6.17
C ASN A 272 28.76 3.66 7.34
N ASN A 273 27.52 4.16 7.26
CA ASN A 273 26.47 3.94 8.26
C ASN A 273 25.63 2.68 7.97
N ASN A 274 26.03 1.84 7.02
CA ASN A 274 25.29 0.66 6.52
C ASN A 274 23.92 0.97 5.87
N ASP A 275 23.66 2.24 5.51
CA ASP A 275 22.49 2.65 4.74
C ASP A 275 22.78 2.54 3.23
N PHE A 276 22.89 1.29 2.77
CA PHE A 276 23.37 0.98 1.42
C PHE A 276 22.43 1.45 0.31
N TYR A 277 21.10 1.44 0.52
CA TYR A 277 20.17 1.92 -0.50
C TYR A 277 20.19 3.45 -0.64
N SER A 278 20.24 4.20 0.48
CA SER A 278 20.41 5.64 0.39
C SER A 278 21.78 6.00 -0.21
N ALA A 279 22.83 5.25 0.11
CA ALA A 279 24.14 5.40 -0.51
C ALA A 279 24.08 5.23 -2.04
N ALA A 280 23.49 4.13 -2.51
CA ALA A 280 23.26 3.86 -3.93
C ALA A 280 22.48 5.00 -4.60
N SER A 281 21.44 5.53 -3.94
CA SER A 281 20.57 6.59 -4.45
C SER A 281 21.30 7.93 -4.55
N PHE A 282 22.06 8.32 -3.53
CA PHE A 282 22.89 9.54 -3.56
C PHE A 282 24.01 9.44 -4.59
N CYS A 283 24.67 8.27 -4.69
CA CYS A 283 25.71 8.04 -5.68
C CYS A 283 25.15 8.07 -7.10
N PHE A 284 24.00 7.44 -7.37
CA PHE A 284 23.32 7.53 -8.66
C PHE A 284 22.97 8.99 -9.04
N ARG A 285 22.43 9.78 -8.10
CA ARG A 285 22.15 11.21 -8.35
C ARG A 285 23.44 11.97 -8.71
N SER A 286 24.54 11.69 -8.01
CA SER A 286 25.84 12.27 -8.34
C SER A 286 26.34 11.81 -9.71
N ASN A 287 26.21 10.52 -10.08
CA ASN A 287 26.62 10.00 -11.38
C ASN A 287 25.94 10.74 -12.53
N VAL A 288 24.62 10.91 -12.44
CA VAL A 288 23.85 11.66 -13.44
C VAL A 288 24.38 13.09 -13.58
N MET A 289 24.61 13.78 -12.45
CA MET A 289 25.11 15.17 -12.47
C MET A 289 26.52 15.27 -13.06
N LEU A 290 27.45 14.41 -12.62
CA LEU A 290 28.82 14.36 -13.13
C LEU A 290 28.86 13.98 -14.61
N LYS A 291 28.05 13.00 -15.03
CA LYS A 291 28.00 12.54 -16.41
C LYS A 291 27.48 13.63 -17.35
N ARG A 292 26.47 14.41 -16.93
CA ARG A 292 25.98 15.57 -17.69
C ARG A 292 27.08 16.61 -17.89
N GLU A 293 27.83 16.93 -16.84
CA GLU A 293 28.98 17.84 -16.95
C GLU A 293 30.05 17.27 -17.90
N TYR A 294 30.34 15.96 -17.81
CA TYR A 294 31.31 15.29 -18.68
C TYR A 294 30.89 15.38 -20.16
N PHE A 295 29.61 15.12 -20.45
CA PHE A 295 29.09 15.17 -21.81
C PHE A 295 29.00 16.59 -22.35
N SER A 296 28.65 17.56 -21.51
CA SER A 296 28.67 18.98 -21.86
C SER A 296 30.08 19.47 -22.22
N LEU A 297 31.12 19.01 -21.51
CA LEU A 297 32.51 19.36 -21.81
C LEU A 297 33.07 18.64 -23.05
N LYS A 298 32.54 17.46 -23.37
CA LYS A 298 33.02 16.66 -24.49
C LYS A 298 32.56 17.22 -25.84
N GLU A 299 31.41 17.90 -25.87
CA GLU A 299 30.84 18.55 -27.07
C GLU A 299 30.60 17.55 -28.22
N TYR A 300 29.80 16.50 -27.95
CA TYR A 300 29.51 15.46 -28.95
C TYR A 300 28.87 16.03 -30.23
N SER A 301 29.30 15.52 -31.38
CA SER A 301 28.62 15.75 -32.66
C SER A 301 27.30 14.99 -32.72
N LYS A 302 26.44 15.37 -33.67
CA LYS A 302 25.17 14.68 -33.95
C LYS A 302 25.37 13.20 -34.24
N GLU A 303 26.39 12.87 -35.03
CA GLU A 303 26.75 11.52 -35.43
C GLU A 303 27.23 10.72 -34.22
N GLU A 304 28.07 11.30 -33.36
CA GLU A 304 28.52 10.63 -32.14
C GLU A 304 27.37 10.38 -31.14
N ILE A 305 26.39 11.30 -31.06
CA ILE A 305 25.18 11.10 -30.25
C ILE A 305 24.39 9.92 -30.79
N LYS A 306 24.18 9.84 -32.10
CA LYS A 306 23.45 8.72 -32.73
C LYS A 306 24.16 7.38 -32.52
N ASP A 307 25.48 7.35 -32.66
CA ASP A 307 26.28 6.14 -32.42
C ASP A 307 26.23 5.69 -30.96
N ALA A 308 26.29 6.65 -30.02
CA ALA A 308 26.15 6.37 -28.60
C ALA A 308 24.74 5.85 -28.26
N VAL A 309 23.69 6.46 -28.82
CA VAL A 309 22.31 5.99 -28.68
C VAL A 309 22.17 4.55 -29.15
N LYS A 310 22.67 4.24 -30.35
CA LYS A 310 22.63 2.87 -30.91
C LYS A 310 23.35 1.88 -29.99
N THR A 311 24.55 2.23 -29.54
CA THR A 311 25.37 1.39 -28.65
C THR A 311 24.66 1.09 -27.32
N ILE A 312 23.99 2.09 -26.73
CA ILE A 312 23.28 1.90 -25.45
C ILE A 312 21.98 1.10 -25.68
N ARG A 313 21.28 1.30 -26.80
CA ARG A 313 20.09 0.48 -27.15
C ARG A 313 20.44 -1.00 -27.27
N GLU A 314 21.49 -1.35 -28.00
CA GLU A 314 21.94 -2.75 -28.12
C GLU A 314 22.24 -3.38 -26.75
N LYS A 315 22.81 -2.59 -25.84
CA LYS A 315 23.08 -3.01 -24.46
C LYS A 315 21.80 -3.16 -23.61
N ILE A 316 20.81 -2.28 -23.81
CA ILE A 316 19.48 -2.39 -23.20
C ILE A 316 18.81 -3.67 -23.69
N ASP A 317 18.72 -3.89 -25.00
CA ASP A 317 18.03 -5.05 -25.59
C ASP A 317 18.64 -6.38 -25.11
N LYS A 318 19.97 -6.43 -25.00
CA LYS A 318 20.69 -7.60 -24.47
C LYS A 318 20.33 -7.88 -23.00
N LEU A 319 20.30 -6.86 -22.15
CA LEU A 319 19.96 -7.03 -20.73
C LEU A 319 18.47 -7.34 -20.57
N ASP A 320 17.61 -6.66 -21.34
CA ASP A 320 16.17 -6.87 -21.33
C ASP A 320 15.80 -8.31 -21.70
N SER A 321 16.45 -8.86 -22.72
CA SER A 321 16.28 -10.26 -23.13
C SER A 321 16.73 -11.24 -22.04
N ALA A 322 17.85 -10.95 -21.35
CA ALA A 322 18.32 -11.79 -20.26
C ALA A 322 17.36 -11.79 -19.05
N VAL A 323 16.83 -10.61 -18.71
CA VAL A 323 15.87 -10.42 -17.61
C VAL A 323 14.53 -11.06 -17.94
N SER A 324 14.03 -10.89 -19.16
CA SER A 324 12.73 -11.43 -19.60
C SER A 324 12.71 -12.96 -19.64
N ASN A 325 13.87 -13.60 -19.75
CA ASN A 325 14.03 -15.07 -19.70
C ASN A 325 14.22 -15.62 -18.27
N SER A 326 14.29 -14.76 -17.25
CA SER A 326 14.47 -15.19 -15.86
C SER A 326 13.14 -15.67 -15.26
N SER A 327 13.16 -16.73 -14.45
CA SER A 327 11.96 -17.17 -13.75
C SER A 327 11.60 -16.21 -12.61
N ILE A 328 10.31 -15.96 -12.42
CA ILE A 328 9.78 -15.13 -11.34
C ILE A 328 9.08 -16.08 -10.35
N ASP A 329 9.85 -16.64 -9.43
CA ASP A 329 9.36 -17.65 -8.49
C ASP A 329 9.02 -17.07 -7.11
N THR A 330 9.61 -15.93 -6.75
CA THR A 330 9.43 -15.27 -5.45
C THR A 330 9.00 -13.81 -5.60
N ILE A 331 8.50 -13.20 -4.51
CA ILE A 331 8.22 -11.76 -4.48
C ILE A 331 9.50 -10.94 -4.67
N SER A 332 10.64 -11.43 -4.19
CA SER A 332 11.93 -10.77 -4.41
C SER A 332 12.35 -10.83 -5.87
N ASP A 333 12.11 -11.93 -6.58
CA ASP A 333 12.36 -12.01 -8.04
C ASP A 333 11.44 -11.06 -8.81
N LEU A 334 10.16 -11.00 -8.42
CA LEU A 334 9.18 -10.09 -9.00
C LEU A 334 9.64 -8.64 -8.84
N GLN A 335 10.09 -8.28 -7.64
CA GLN A 335 10.59 -6.93 -7.36
C GLN A 335 11.93 -6.64 -8.04
N ALA A 336 12.85 -7.60 -8.14
CA ALA A 336 14.07 -7.46 -8.91
C ALA A 336 13.77 -7.20 -10.39
N PHE A 337 12.82 -7.96 -10.96
CA PHE A 337 12.31 -7.77 -12.33
C PHE A 337 11.77 -6.36 -12.53
N MET A 338 10.85 -5.91 -11.66
CA MET A 338 10.28 -4.56 -11.70
C MET A 338 11.37 -3.49 -11.63
N ALA A 339 12.32 -3.60 -10.69
CA ALA A 339 13.39 -2.63 -10.49
C ALA A 339 14.28 -2.47 -11.73
N VAL A 340 14.60 -3.58 -12.40
CA VAL A 340 15.48 -3.59 -13.57
C VAL A 340 14.73 -3.14 -14.83
N LYS A 341 13.54 -3.68 -15.08
CA LYS A 341 12.72 -3.34 -16.27
C LYS A 341 12.30 -1.88 -16.28
N GLU A 342 11.93 -1.30 -15.13
CA GLU A 342 11.64 0.14 -15.03
C GLU A 342 12.83 0.99 -15.46
N ARG A 343 14.04 0.62 -15.01
CA ARG A 343 15.28 1.34 -15.36
C ARG A 343 15.60 1.21 -16.85
N LEU A 344 15.40 0.03 -17.43
CA LEU A 344 15.61 -0.20 -18.86
C LEU A 344 14.60 0.58 -19.71
N SER A 345 13.32 0.52 -19.36
CA SER A 345 12.25 1.28 -20.02
C SER A 345 12.54 2.79 -19.98
N GLU A 346 12.86 3.31 -18.81
CA GLU A 346 13.19 4.74 -18.64
C GLU A 346 14.44 5.16 -19.42
N ALA A 347 15.49 4.32 -19.44
CA ALA A 347 16.67 4.54 -20.26
C ALA A 347 16.30 4.56 -21.76
N GLY A 348 15.53 3.58 -22.23
CA GLY A 348 15.09 3.47 -23.62
C GLY A 348 14.26 4.68 -24.09
N HIS A 349 13.25 5.07 -23.31
CA HIS A 349 12.46 6.28 -23.60
C HIS A 349 13.32 7.54 -23.63
N THR A 350 14.29 7.65 -22.72
CA THR A 350 15.22 8.79 -22.68
C THR A 350 16.15 8.79 -23.90
N LEU A 351 16.63 7.63 -24.37
CA LEU A 351 17.43 7.53 -25.59
C LEU A 351 16.66 7.99 -26.82
N THR A 352 15.39 7.62 -26.94
CA THR A 352 14.53 8.09 -28.03
C THR A 352 14.37 9.60 -28.01
N LYS A 353 14.24 10.21 -26.81
CA LYS A 353 14.28 11.67 -26.69
C LYS A 353 15.61 12.26 -27.14
N ALA A 354 16.74 11.68 -26.71
CA ALA A 354 18.08 12.14 -27.09
C ALA A 354 18.29 12.10 -28.61
N GLU A 355 17.83 11.05 -29.28
CA GLU A 355 17.91 10.90 -30.74
C GLU A 355 17.05 11.93 -31.47
N ASN A 356 15.81 12.13 -31.02
CA ASN A 356 14.88 13.11 -31.62
C ASN A 356 15.37 14.55 -31.45
N THR A 357 16.12 14.83 -30.38
CA THR A 357 16.68 16.16 -30.10
C THR A 357 18.16 16.25 -30.47
N ALA A 358 18.72 15.35 -31.28
CA ALA A 358 20.18 15.26 -31.51
C ALA A 358 20.83 16.55 -32.04
N ASP A 359 20.04 17.46 -32.63
CA ASP A 359 20.48 18.79 -33.10
C ASP A 359 20.48 19.87 -31.99
N SER A 360 19.97 19.55 -30.80
CA SER A 360 19.92 20.44 -29.64
C SER A 360 21.12 20.26 -28.72
N THR A 361 21.54 21.34 -28.06
CA THR A 361 22.52 21.30 -26.96
C THR A 361 22.10 20.41 -25.81
N ASP A 362 20.81 20.10 -25.68
CA ASP A 362 20.27 19.26 -24.62
C ASP A 362 20.46 17.76 -24.86
N ALA A 363 20.70 17.33 -26.10
CA ALA A 363 20.82 15.91 -26.43
C ALA A 363 21.90 15.19 -25.62
N SER A 364 23.03 15.86 -25.40
CA SER A 364 24.13 15.35 -24.56
C SER A 364 23.69 15.16 -23.10
N ASN A 365 22.88 16.07 -22.54
CA ASN A 365 22.38 15.95 -21.17
C ASN A 365 21.34 14.83 -21.00
N ILE A 366 20.51 14.63 -22.03
CA ILE A 366 19.50 13.57 -22.08
C ILE A 366 20.19 12.21 -22.23
N LEU A 367 21.17 12.11 -23.13
CA LEU A 367 21.97 10.90 -23.33
C LEU A 367 22.74 10.50 -22.05
N ALA A 368 23.34 11.48 -21.35
CA ALA A 368 24.02 11.27 -20.07
C ALA A 368 23.10 10.61 -19.02
N TYR A 369 21.84 11.07 -18.94
CA TYR A 369 20.86 10.45 -18.05
C TYR A 369 20.55 9.01 -18.44
N ALA A 370 20.32 8.77 -19.74
CA ALA A 370 20.00 7.44 -20.25
C ALA A 370 21.13 6.43 -20.01
N GLU A 371 22.39 6.82 -20.22
CA GLU A 371 23.56 5.97 -19.97
C GLU A 371 23.65 5.56 -18.49
N GLU A 372 23.51 6.51 -17.56
CA GLU A 372 23.58 6.22 -16.14
C GLU A 372 22.34 5.44 -15.65
N ARG A 373 21.17 5.67 -16.25
CA ARG A 373 19.97 4.87 -15.94
C ARG A 373 20.14 3.42 -16.40
N TYR A 374 20.69 3.19 -17.59
CA TYR A 374 21.10 1.87 -18.04
C TYR A 374 22.14 1.24 -17.08
N TYR A 375 23.20 1.97 -16.70
CA TYR A 375 24.20 1.45 -15.75
C TYR A 375 23.55 1.04 -14.41
N SER A 376 22.59 1.82 -13.93
CA SER A 376 21.83 1.45 -12.73
C SER A 376 21.04 0.15 -12.91
N SER A 377 20.49 -0.13 -14.10
CA SER A 377 19.79 -1.41 -14.37
C SER A 377 20.74 -2.60 -14.24
N VAL A 378 21.99 -2.46 -14.73
CA VAL A 378 23.02 -3.51 -14.62
C VAL A 378 23.38 -3.78 -13.15
N ALA A 379 23.53 -2.73 -12.34
CA ALA A 379 23.80 -2.90 -10.91
C ALA A 379 22.64 -3.63 -10.22
N TRP A 380 21.40 -3.22 -10.50
CA TRP A 380 20.20 -3.82 -9.90
C TRP A 380 19.93 -5.26 -10.36
N ALA A 381 20.41 -5.68 -11.53
CA ALA A 381 20.31 -7.07 -11.99
C ALA A 381 21.05 -8.07 -11.07
N LYS A 382 21.92 -7.63 -10.16
CA LYS A 382 22.55 -8.49 -9.14
C LYS A 382 21.56 -9.09 -8.14
N PHE A 383 20.33 -8.58 -8.10
CA PHE A 383 19.28 -9.06 -7.20
C PHE A 383 18.52 -10.29 -7.73
N PHE A 384 18.75 -10.73 -8.98
CA PHE A 384 18.19 -11.99 -9.47
C PHE A 384 18.83 -13.21 -8.81
N GLY A 385 18.04 -14.26 -8.59
CA GLY A 385 18.51 -15.53 -8.05
C GLY A 385 18.66 -15.55 -6.53
N LEU A 386 17.98 -14.64 -5.82
CA LEU A 386 17.88 -14.71 -4.36
C LEU A 386 16.94 -15.85 -3.96
N GLU A 387 17.34 -16.64 -2.97
CA GLU A 387 16.47 -17.68 -2.42
C GLU A 387 15.35 -17.02 -1.61
N GLY A 388 14.13 -17.50 -1.78
CA GLY A 388 12.96 -17.00 -1.06
C GLY A 388 11.79 -17.96 -1.13
N LYS A 389 10.71 -17.63 -0.42
CA LYS A 389 9.46 -18.40 -0.50
C LYS A 389 8.85 -18.30 -1.89
N ARG A 390 8.49 -19.46 -2.44
CA ARG A 390 7.87 -19.55 -3.76
C ARG A 390 6.38 -19.20 -3.72
N PHE A 391 5.94 -18.44 -4.71
CA PHE A 391 4.55 -18.03 -4.90
C PHE A 391 4.01 -18.60 -6.20
N HIS A 392 2.68 -18.74 -6.30
CA HIS A 392 2.06 -19.09 -7.57
C HIS A 392 1.91 -17.84 -8.44
N ILE A 393 3.02 -17.43 -9.06
CA ILE A 393 3.09 -16.28 -9.96
C ILE A 393 2.95 -16.81 -11.39
N ASN A 394 1.73 -16.82 -11.89
CA ASN A 394 1.44 -17.19 -13.27
C ASN A 394 0.87 -15.97 -14.03
N GLN A 395 0.81 -16.06 -15.36
CA GLN A 395 0.33 -14.97 -16.21
C GLN A 395 -1.12 -14.55 -15.91
N GLU A 396 -2.02 -15.49 -15.62
CA GLU A 396 -3.41 -15.20 -15.25
C GLU A 396 -3.49 -14.41 -13.94
N LYS A 397 -2.75 -14.83 -12.91
CA LYS A 397 -2.72 -14.18 -11.61
C LYS A 397 -2.06 -12.81 -11.67
N LEU A 398 -1.01 -12.65 -12.48
CA LEU A 398 -0.40 -11.35 -12.76
C LEU A 398 -1.41 -10.42 -13.44
N LYS A 399 -2.17 -10.91 -14.43
CA LYS A 399 -3.23 -10.14 -15.10
C LYS A 399 -4.31 -9.68 -14.14
N GLU A 400 -4.80 -10.58 -13.29
CA GLU A 400 -5.79 -10.25 -12.25
C GLU A 400 -5.25 -9.19 -11.29
N SER A 401 -4.00 -9.34 -10.84
CA SER A 401 -3.33 -8.42 -9.91
C SER A 401 -3.15 -7.03 -10.54
N CYS A 402 -2.65 -6.96 -11.77
CA CYS A 402 -2.54 -5.74 -12.58
C CYS A 402 -3.91 -5.06 -12.75
N THR A 403 -4.95 -5.81 -13.11
CA THR A 403 -6.30 -5.29 -13.31
C THR A 403 -6.87 -4.70 -12.01
N SER A 404 -6.71 -5.43 -10.90
CA SER A 404 -7.12 -4.97 -9.58
C SER A 404 -6.38 -3.69 -9.18
N LYS A 405 -5.06 -3.64 -9.41
CA LYS A 405 -4.25 -2.46 -9.08
C LYS A 405 -4.60 -1.23 -9.90
N ILE A 406 -4.84 -1.39 -11.21
CA ILE A 406 -5.36 -0.32 -12.07
C ILE A 406 -6.69 0.22 -11.52
N SER A 407 -7.62 -0.66 -11.15
CA SER A 407 -8.92 -0.25 -10.58
C SER A 407 -8.73 0.55 -9.29
N GLU A 408 -7.85 0.11 -8.39
CA GLU A 408 -7.55 0.84 -7.14
C GLU A 408 -6.99 2.25 -7.40
N ALA A 409 -6.10 2.37 -8.38
CA ALA A 409 -5.48 3.64 -8.77
C ALA A 409 -6.48 4.58 -9.46
N GLU A 410 -7.31 4.06 -10.37
CA GLU A 410 -8.37 4.81 -11.05
C GLU A 410 -9.42 5.35 -10.08
N GLU A 411 -9.85 4.54 -9.10
CA GLU A 411 -10.79 4.97 -8.07
C GLU A 411 -10.26 6.18 -7.29
N ARG A 412 -9.00 6.14 -6.87
CA ARG A 412 -8.31 7.25 -6.18
C ARG A 412 -8.13 8.46 -7.08
N TYR A 413 -7.69 8.26 -8.32
CA TYR A 413 -7.48 9.33 -9.29
C TYR A 413 -8.77 10.10 -9.53
N ASN A 414 -9.87 9.38 -9.80
CA ASN A 414 -11.17 10.00 -10.06
C ASN A 414 -11.71 10.72 -8.82
N TYR A 415 -11.45 10.19 -7.62
CA TYR A 415 -11.80 10.85 -6.37
C TYR A 415 -11.04 12.17 -6.17
N VAL A 416 -9.70 12.17 -6.29
CA VAL A 416 -8.88 13.39 -6.16
C VAL A 416 -9.23 14.41 -7.24
N LYS A 417 -9.37 13.98 -8.49
CA LYS A 417 -9.72 14.86 -9.62
C LYS A 417 -11.05 15.56 -9.40
N SER A 418 -12.05 14.83 -8.91
CA SER A 418 -13.40 15.35 -8.67
C SER A 418 -13.48 16.25 -7.44
N PHE A 419 -12.72 15.96 -6.38
CA PHE A 419 -12.85 16.65 -5.09
C PHE A 419 -11.80 17.76 -4.86
N LEU A 420 -10.54 17.52 -5.23
CA LEU A 420 -9.42 18.43 -4.93
C LEU A 420 -9.01 19.31 -6.11
N LYS A 421 -9.47 18.99 -7.34
CA LYS A 421 -9.10 19.71 -8.57
C LYS A 421 -7.57 19.90 -8.74
N ALA A 422 -6.79 18.96 -8.21
CA ALA A 422 -5.34 18.96 -8.33
C ALA A 422 -4.91 18.68 -9.78
N ASP A 423 -3.74 19.19 -10.18
CA ASP A 423 -3.09 18.72 -11.40
C ASP A 423 -2.52 17.33 -11.16
N LEU A 424 -3.03 16.36 -11.91
CA LEU A 424 -2.65 14.95 -11.83
C LEU A 424 -2.08 14.47 -13.18
N SER A 425 -1.58 15.37 -14.02
CA SER A 425 -1.06 15.03 -15.35
C SER A 425 0.04 13.96 -15.31
N GLN A 426 1.01 14.10 -14.41
CA GLN A 426 2.09 13.11 -14.24
C GLN A 426 1.55 11.73 -13.85
N THR A 427 0.69 11.68 -12.83
CA THR A 427 0.07 10.44 -12.37
C THR A 427 -0.83 9.81 -13.42
N ARG A 428 -1.52 10.63 -14.23
CA ARG A 428 -2.32 10.14 -15.36
C ARG A 428 -1.44 9.44 -16.38
N ASN A 429 -0.27 10.00 -16.70
CA ASN A 429 0.67 9.35 -17.61
C ASN A 429 1.13 7.99 -17.06
N GLU A 430 1.45 7.89 -15.76
CA GLU A 430 1.84 6.62 -15.15
C GLU A 430 0.69 5.58 -15.19
N LEU A 431 -0.58 6.00 -15.05
CA LEU A 431 -1.75 5.14 -15.25
C LEU A 431 -1.91 4.70 -16.71
N ASP A 432 -1.73 5.61 -17.67
CA ASP A 432 -1.81 5.31 -19.10
C ASP A 432 -0.70 4.33 -19.53
N ASP A 433 0.50 4.47 -18.94
CA ASP A 433 1.58 3.50 -19.10
C ASP A 433 1.16 2.12 -18.56
N ALA A 434 0.51 2.04 -17.39
CA ALA A 434 0.02 0.78 -16.85
C ALA A 434 -1.00 0.08 -17.78
N TYR A 435 -1.91 0.84 -18.39
CA TYR A 435 -2.83 0.32 -19.41
C TYR A 435 -2.09 -0.16 -20.66
N THR A 436 -1.05 0.56 -21.08
CA THR A 436 -0.20 0.18 -22.21
C THR A 436 0.50 -1.15 -21.94
N GLU A 437 1.10 -1.33 -20.76
CA GLU A 437 1.74 -2.59 -20.37
C GLU A 437 0.73 -3.74 -20.27
N MET A 438 -0.48 -3.48 -19.75
CA MET A 438 -1.55 -4.47 -19.73
C MET A 438 -1.93 -4.94 -21.15
N ASN A 439 -2.02 -4.02 -22.11
CA ASN A 439 -2.32 -4.34 -23.52
C ASN A 439 -1.18 -5.11 -24.19
N ASN A 440 0.06 -4.79 -23.81
CA ASN A 440 1.26 -5.51 -24.27
C ASN A 440 1.45 -6.87 -23.59
N HIS A 441 0.55 -7.26 -22.67
CA HIS A 441 0.65 -8.47 -21.85
C HIS A 441 1.87 -8.49 -20.91
N ASP A 442 2.50 -7.33 -20.63
CA ASP A 442 3.49 -7.18 -19.57
C ASP A 442 2.77 -6.86 -18.25
N TYR A 443 2.15 -7.89 -17.68
CA TYR A 443 1.37 -7.74 -16.46
C TYR A 443 2.21 -7.40 -15.23
N VAL A 444 3.52 -7.71 -15.24
CA VAL A 444 4.43 -7.34 -14.15
C VAL A 444 4.65 -5.84 -14.15
N MET A 445 5.00 -5.26 -15.30
CA MET A 445 5.18 -3.82 -15.41
C MET A 445 3.86 -3.06 -15.26
N CYS A 446 2.74 -3.60 -15.75
CA CYS A 446 1.41 -3.05 -15.45
C CYS A 446 1.19 -2.92 -13.93
N LEU A 447 1.41 -4.00 -13.17
CA LEU A 447 1.23 -4.00 -11.72
C LEU A 447 2.13 -2.95 -11.05
N PHE A 448 3.39 -2.85 -11.49
CA PHE A 448 4.35 -1.88 -10.96
C PHE A 448 3.95 -0.43 -11.22
N LYS A 449 3.59 -0.10 -12.47
CA LYS A 449 3.16 1.25 -12.88
C LYS A 449 1.87 1.67 -12.17
N ALA A 450 0.89 0.78 -12.10
CA ALA A 450 -0.35 1.03 -11.39
C ALA A 450 -0.13 1.23 -9.88
N ALA A 451 0.78 0.47 -9.26
CA ALA A 451 1.16 0.65 -7.85
C ALA A 451 1.85 1.99 -7.58
N LYS A 452 2.74 2.44 -8.48
CA LYS A 452 3.34 3.78 -8.40
C LYS A 452 2.29 4.88 -8.52
N ALA A 453 1.44 4.81 -9.53
CA ALA A 453 0.39 5.81 -9.74
C ALA A 453 -0.57 5.89 -8.54
N LYS A 454 -0.97 4.74 -7.98
CA LYS A 454 -1.76 4.67 -6.74
C LYS A 454 -1.06 5.41 -5.59
N SER A 455 0.22 5.11 -5.37
CA SER A 455 1.00 5.71 -4.27
C SER A 455 1.14 7.23 -4.41
N GLU A 456 1.35 7.74 -5.63
CA GLU A 456 1.41 9.18 -5.90
C GLU A 456 0.10 9.90 -5.53
N ILE A 457 -1.04 9.28 -5.82
CA ILE A 457 -2.35 9.82 -5.47
C ILE A 457 -2.58 9.75 -3.96
N ASP A 458 -2.16 8.64 -3.35
CA ASP A 458 -2.29 8.43 -1.91
C ASP A 458 -1.46 9.45 -1.10
N VAL A 459 -0.30 9.93 -1.61
CA VAL A 459 0.41 11.08 -1.00
C VAL A 459 -0.50 12.30 -0.91
N ILE A 460 -1.22 12.63 -1.99
CA ILE A 460 -2.10 13.80 -2.05
C ILE A 460 -3.26 13.63 -1.08
N LEU A 461 -3.92 12.46 -1.08
CA LEU A 461 -5.04 12.14 -0.19
C LEU A 461 -4.63 12.17 1.28
N SER A 462 -3.47 11.60 1.59
CA SER A 462 -2.86 11.59 2.92
C SER A 462 -2.53 12.98 3.43
N ALA A 463 -2.10 13.90 2.55
CA ALA A 463 -1.71 15.25 2.96
C ALA A 463 -2.89 16.23 3.15
N VAL A 464 -4.12 15.84 2.77
CA VAL A 464 -5.29 16.74 2.88
C VAL A 464 -5.55 17.12 4.33
N GLY A 465 -5.55 18.44 4.59
CA GLY A 465 -5.83 19.01 5.91
C GLY A 465 -4.63 19.06 6.86
N VAL A 466 -3.50 18.43 6.52
CA VAL A 466 -2.28 18.47 7.33
C VAL A 466 -1.67 19.87 7.27
N SER A 467 -1.47 20.51 8.42
CA SER A 467 -0.88 21.84 8.50
C SER A 467 0.64 21.79 8.32
N LYS A 468 1.23 22.88 7.80
CA LYS A 468 2.67 22.94 7.47
C LYS A 468 3.59 22.64 8.66
N ASP A 469 3.20 23.08 9.85
CA ASP A 469 3.90 22.87 11.12
C ASP A 469 3.87 21.41 11.59
N ARG A 470 2.99 20.57 11.02
CA ARG A 470 2.81 19.17 11.41
C ARG A 470 3.19 18.15 10.35
N VAL A 471 3.72 18.62 9.21
CA VAL A 471 4.24 17.75 8.15
C VAL A 471 5.27 16.77 8.70
N GLN A 472 6.11 17.21 9.65
CA GLN A 472 7.13 16.34 10.22
C GLN A 472 6.55 15.17 11.03
N GLU A 473 5.58 15.47 11.90
CA GLU A 473 4.85 14.46 12.68
C GLU A 473 4.10 13.48 11.74
N TYR A 474 3.54 14.00 10.65
CA TYR A 474 2.85 13.19 9.66
C TYR A 474 3.80 12.27 8.88
N ILE A 475 4.99 12.74 8.51
CA ILE A 475 6.04 11.90 7.92
C ILE A 475 6.41 10.76 8.87
N ASP A 476 6.55 11.05 10.16
CA ASP A 476 6.86 10.03 11.16
C ASP A 476 5.80 8.94 11.25
N LEU A 477 4.53 9.34 11.27
CA LEU A 477 3.41 8.41 11.21
C LEU A 477 3.47 7.51 9.95
N LYS A 478 3.72 8.09 8.77
CA LYS A 478 3.78 7.31 7.51
C LYS A 478 4.99 6.38 7.47
N LEU A 479 6.14 6.78 8.01
CA LEU A 479 7.31 5.92 8.15
C LEU A 479 7.05 4.75 9.11
N ASP A 480 6.40 4.99 10.24
CA ASP A 480 6.04 3.92 11.18
C ASP A 480 5.07 2.90 10.56
N ILE A 481 4.09 3.38 9.78
CA ILE A 481 3.15 2.54 9.04
C ILE A 481 3.87 1.69 7.97
N ALA A 482 4.74 2.31 7.17
CA ALA A 482 5.55 1.58 6.20
C ALA A 482 6.45 0.52 6.88
N ARG A 483 7.06 0.86 8.03
CA ARG A 483 7.84 -0.09 8.84
C ARG A 483 6.99 -1.26 9.32
N PHE A 484 5.76 -1.00 9.76
CA PHE A 484 4.85 -2.05 10.21
C PHE A 484 4.43 -2.97 9.07
N ALA A 485 4.10 -2.44 7.90
CA ALA A 485 3.80 -3.23 6.70
C ALA A 485 4.98 -4.12 6.30
N LEU A 486 6.21 -3.58 6.33
CA LEU A 486 7.43 -4.36 6.10
C LEU A 486 7.58 -5.49 7.11
N PHE A 487 7.38 -5.21 8.40
CA PHE A 487 7.47 -6.20 9.46
C PHE A 487 6.42 -7.31 9.30
N LYS A 488 5.20 -6.95 8.91
CA LYS A 488 4.12 -7.91 8.64
C LYS A 488 4.46 -8.84 7.48
N SER A 489 5.04 -8.31 6.40
CA SER A 489 5.54 -9.10 5.27
C SER A 489 6.70 -10.01 5.72
N TYR A 490 7.63 -9.47 6.50
CA TYR A 490 8.75 -10.22 7.07
C TYR A 490 8.31 -11.40 7.95
N LYS A 491 7.29 -11.23 8.80
CA LYS A 491 6.72 -12.32 9.62
C LYS A 491 6.06 -13.43 8.81
N LYS A 492 5.77 -13.19 7.53
CA LYS A 492 5.30 -14.21 6.57
C LYS A 492 6.47 -14.91 5.86
N ASP A 493 7.71 -14.62 6.25
CA ASP A 493 8.97 -14.94 5.59
C ASP A 493 8.99 -14.46 4.12
N VAL A 494 8.46 -13.25 3.89
CA VAL A 494 8.55 -12.52 2.62
C VAL A 494 9.38 -11.28 2.87
N PHE A 495 10.46 -11.10 2.11
CA PHE A 495 11.26 -9.89 2.19
C PHE A 495 10.99 -8.96 0.98
N PRO A 496 10.17 -7.91 1.15
CA PRO A 496 9.88 -6.94 0.10
C PRO A 496 11.06 -5.98 -0.10
N MET A 497 12.03 -6.40 -0.92
CA MET A 497 13.28 -5.66 -1.15
C MET A 497 13.07 -4.21 -1.61
N ILE A 498 12.11 -3.96 -2.52
CA ILE A 498 11.82 -2.62 -3.03
C ILE A 498 11.18 -1.81 -1.91
N GLY A 499 10.21 -2.40 -1.20
CA GLY A 499 9.54 -1.75 -0.07
C GLY A 499 10.54 -1.29 0.99
N TYR A 500 11.45 -2.19 1.39
CA TYR A 500 12.48 -1.88 2.39
C TYR A 500 13.46 -0.82 1.89
N SER A 501 13.86 -0.90 0.61
CA SER A 501 14.73 0.09 -0.02
C SER A 501 14.08 1.47 0.00
N TYR A 502 12.82 1.60 -0.44
CA TYR A 502 12.10 2.88 -0.39
C TYR A 502 11.91 3.41 1.03
N TYR A 503 11.70 2.54 2.02
CA TYR A 503 11.63 2.92 3.42
C TYR A 503 12.93 3.57 3.93
N GLU A 504 14.08 2.95 3.65
CA GLU A 504 15.38 3.52 4.05
C GLU A 504 15.62 4.89 3.41
N TYR A 505 15.29 5.04 2.13
CA TYR A 505 15.46 6.32 1.45
C TYR A 505 14.49 7.39 1.92
N ALA A 506 13.23 7.03 2.18
CA ALA A 506 12.26 7.93 2.80
C ALA A 506 12.79 8.47 4.14
N LYS A 507 13.31 7.59 5.00
CA LYS A 507 13.94 7.97 6.27
C LYS A 507 15.12 8.94 6.08
N SER A 508 15.96 8.72 5.06
CA SER A 508 17.09 9.59 4.76
C SER A 508 16.68 11.00 4.30
N LEU A 509 15.49 11.12 3.70
CA LEU A 509 14.96 12.36 3.12
C LEU A 509 14.09 13.15 4.10
N LYS A 510 13.65 12.53 5.21
CA LYS A 510 12.73 13.09 6.21
C LYS A 510 12.98 14.56 6.58
N ASN A 511 14.24 14.96 6.73
CA ASN A 511 14.62 16.32 7.17
C ASN A 511 15.03 17.27 6.03
N THR A 512 15.13 16.77 4.79
CA THR A 512 15.67 17.53 3.65
C THR A 512 14.68 17.71 2.50
N ASP A 513 13.78 16.75 2.32
CA ASP A 513 12.78 16.75 1.24
C ASP A 513 11.52 16.04 1.74
N HIS A 514 10.61 16.82 2.33
CA HIS A 514 9.38 16.31 2.94
C HIS A 514 8.47 15.63 1.92
N TYR A 515 8.37 16.18 0.70
CA TYR A 515 7.52 15.60 -0.35
C TYR A 515 8.08 14.25 -0.81
N ALA A 516 9.38 14.18 -1.12
CA ALA A 516 10.00 12.93 -1.50
C ALA A 516 9.96 11.90 -0.36
N SER A 517 10.16 12.33 0.89
CA SER A 517 10.01 11.44 2.05
C SER A 517 8.61 10.84 2.15
N LEU A 518 7.55 11.62 1.93
CA LEU A 518 6.18 11.11 1.91
C LEU A 518 5.96 10.16 0.73
N LEU A 519 6.38 10.54 -0.47
CA LEU A 519 6.24 9.71 -1.67
C LEU A 519 6.92 8.34 -1.52
N PHE A 520 8.17 8.34 -1.06
CA PHE A 520 8.89 7.09 -0.83
C PHE A 520 8.34 6.29 0.35
N SER A 521 7.70 6.93 1.33
CA SER A 521 6.97 6.20 2.38
C SER A 521 5.71 5.49 1.84
N GLU A 522 4.99 6.10 0.89
CA GLU A 522 3.84 5.47 0.22
C GLU A 522 4.31 4.34 -0.71
N TYR A 523 5.37 4.55 -1.49
CA TYR A 523 5.97 3.47 -2.27
C TYR A 523 6.44 2.33 -1.36
N ALA A 524 7.08 2.64 -0.23
CA ALA A 524 7.52 1.63 0.72
C ALA A 524 6.33 0.79 1.22
N LEU A 525 5.25 1.45 1.64
CA LEU A 525 4.01 0.80 2.07
C LEU A 525 3.44 -0.10 0.96
N GLU A 526 3.21 0.45 -0.24
CA GLU A 526 2.57 -0.24 -1.36
C GLU A 526 3.37 -1.48 -1.82
N PHE A 527 4.70 -1.33 -1.93
CA PHE A 527 5.58 -2.43 -2.33
C PHE A 527 5.85 -3.43 -1.21
N SER A 528 5.48 -3.13 0.04
CA SER A 528 5.57 -4.09 1.16
C SER A 528 4.42 -5.07 1.20
N THR A 529 3.28 -4.73 0.59
CA THR A 529 2.02 -5.48 0.65
C THR A 529 1.68 -6.20 -0.65
N LEU A 530 2.59 -6.26 -1.63
CA LEU A 530 2.30 -6.95 -2.91
C LEU A 530 1.99 -8.44 -2.75
N ASP A 531 2.41 -9.07 -1.65
CA ASP A 531 2.16 -10.49 -1.38
C ASP A 531 0.67 -10.83 -1.31
N ILE A 532 -0.21 -9.87 -0.98
CA ILE A 532 -1.66 -10.11 -0.85
C ILE A 532 -2.33 -10.46 -2.19
N TYR A 533 -1.73 -10.08 -3.32
CA TYR A 533 -2.26 -10.36 -4.66
C TYR A 533 -1.93 -11.78 -5.15
N PHE A 534 -0.99 -12.45 -4.49
CA PHE A 534 -0.48 -13.75 -4.92
C PHE A 534 -0.81 -14.83 -3.89
N THR A 535 -1.43 -15.92 -4.36
CA THR A 535 -1.66 -17.07 -3.49
C THR A 535 -0.33 -17.77 -3.24
N ARG A 536 -0.07 -18.11 -1.97
CA ARG A 536 1.08 -18.94 -1.62
C ARG A 536 0.98 -20.28 -2.35
N ALA A 537 2.08 -20.75 -2.90
CA ALA A 537 2.15 -22.11 -3.41
C ALA A 537 1.83 -23.06 -2.23
N LYS A 538 0.69 -23.76 -2.29
CA LYS A 538 0.34 -24.74 -1.26
C LYS A 538 1.42 -25.82 -1.27
N THR A 539 2.15 -26.01 -0.16
CA THR A 539 2.65 -27.34 0.15
C THR A 539 1.42 -28.25 0.17
N PRO A 540 1.39 -29.40 -0.51
CA PRO A 540 0.22 -30.27 -0.51
C PRO A 540 -0.03 -30.77 0.91
N SER A 541 -0.82 -30.02 1.67
CA SER A 541 -1.41 -30.45 2.92
C SER A 541 -2.82 -30.87 2.58
N TRP A 542 -3.11 -32.16 2.70
CA TRP A 542 -4.48 -32.62 2.84
C TRP A 542 -5.08 -31.96 4.08
N SER A 543 -5.74 -30.82 3.88
CA SER A 543 -6.64 -30.26 4.87
C SER A 543 -8.01 -30.81 4.51
N VAL A 544 -8.43 -31.85 5.23
CA VAL A 544 -9.84 -32.22 5.20
C VAL A 544 -10.56 -31.10 5.93
N ASP A 545 -11.47 -30.42 5.24
CA ASP A 545 -12.35 -29.44 5.87
C ASP A 545 -12.97 -30.09 7.11
N LYS A 546 -12.78 -29.46 8.26
CA LYS A 546 -13.18 -30.05 9.54
C LYS A 546 -14.70 -30.21 9.60
N GLU A 547 -15.46 -29.33 8.94
CA GLU A 547 -16.91 -29.45 8.84
C GLU A 547 -17.30 -30.63 7.95
N SER A 548 -16.70 -30.78 6.79
CA SER A 548 -16.90 -31.93 5.89
C SER A 548 -16.47 -33.25 6.52
N LEU A 549 -15.33 -33.29 7.22
CA LEU A 549 -14.85 -34.49 7.93
C LEU A 549 -15.81 -34.84 9.07
N PHE A 550 -16.27 -33.84 9.82
CA PHE A 550 -17.22 -34.03 10.90
C PHE A 550 -18.58 -34.49 10.39
N ALA A 551 -19.08 -33.91 9.29
CA ALA A 551 -20.30 -34.34 8.60
C ALA A 551 -20.18 -35.77 8.05
N PHE A 552 -19.01 -36.13 7.51
CA PHE A 552 -18.73 -37.48 7.03
C PHE A 552 -18.68 -38.49 8.17
N LEU A 553 -17.99 -38.18 9.27
CA LEU A 553 -17.90 -39.03 10.45
C LEU A 553 -19.27 -39.18 11.14
N THR A 554 -20.04 -38.10 11.28
CA THR A 554 -21.41 -38.16 11.82
C THR A 554 -22.33 -38.97 10.91
N GLY A 555 -22.20 -38.84 9.59
CA GLY A 555 -22.88 -39.70 8.61
C GLY A 555 -22.56 -41.18 8.79
N ILE A 556 -21.29 -41.53 9.01
CA ILE A 556 -20.86 -42.91 9.31
C ILE A 556 -21.48 -43.38 10.64
N PHE A 557 -21.43 -42.58 11.69
CA PHE A 557 -21.99 -42.94 12.99
C PHE A 557 -23.50 -43.16 12.93
N ILE A 558 -24.24 -42.29 12.23
CA ILE A 558 -25.67 -42.43 11.99
C ILE A 558 -25.95 -43.70 11.18
N GLY A 559 -25.17 -43.97 10.13
CA GLY A 559 -25.28 -45.16 9.31
C GLY A 559 -25.07 -46.45 10.12
N ILE A 560 -24.01 -46.52 10.94
CA ILE A 560 -23.74 -47.66 11.83
C ILE A 560 -24.86 -47.82 12.86
N PHE A 561 -25.35 -46.72 13.43
CA PHE A 561 -26.43 -46.74 14.41
C PHE A 561 -27.75 -47.27 13.82
N ILE A 562 -28.09 -46.84 12.61
CA ILE A 562 -29.24 -47.38 11.85
C ILE A 562 -29.01 -48.86 11.55
N LEU A 563 -27.81 -49.26 11.13
CA LEU A 563 -27.48 -50.65 10.81
C LEU A 563 -27.65 -51.56 12.05
N VAL A 564 -27.22 -51.11 13.23
CA VAL A 564 -27.35 -51.84 14.50
C VAL A 564 -28.80 -51.94 14.97
N ILE A 565 -29.64 -50.95 14.67
CA ILE A 565 -31.07 -50.96 15.02
C ILE A 565 -31.89 -51.79 14.03
N VAL A 566 -31.54 -51.74 12.74
CA VAL A 566 -32.30 -52.39 11.66
C VAL A 566 -31.88 -53.85 11.46
N LEU A 567 -30.64 -54.23 11.80
CA LEU A 567 -30.23 -55.63 11.79
C LEU A 567 -30.79 -56.36 13.02
N PRO A 568 -31.74 -57.31 12.86
CA PRO A 568 -32.24 -58.06 13.99
C PRO A 568 -31.11 -58.92 14.58
N ALA A 569 -30.97 -58.91 15.91
CA ALA A 569 -30.02 -59.71 16.68
C ALA A 569 -30.20 -61.25 16.53
N SER A 570 -30.99 -61.71 15.57
CA SER A 570 -31.41 -63.10 15.41
C SER A 570 -30.61 -63.92 14.39
N ARG A 571 -29.46 -63.42 13.87
CA ARG A 571 -28.64 -64.21 12.91
C ARG A 571 -27.27 -64.69 13.40
N PHE A 572 -26.91 -64.51 14.67
CA PHE A 572 -25.68 -65.08 15.26
C PHE A 572 -25.93 -66.14 16.34
N LYS A 573 -27.02 -66.91 16.23
CA LYS A 573 -27.16 -68.19 16.93
C LYS A 573 -27.48 -69.32 15.96
N GLY A 574 -26.45 -70.11 15.64
CA GLY A 574 -26.59 -71.50 15.25
C GLY A 574 -26.27 -71.82 13.79
N LYS A 575 -25.07 -72.34 13.53
CA LYS A 575 -24.88 -73.78 13.24
C LYS A 575 -23.41 -74.16 13.45
N LYS A 576 -23.22 -75.17 14.31
CA LYS A 576 -22.14 -76.14 14.20
C LYS A 576 -22.22 -76.82 12.84
#